data_AF-A0A8H9WK60-F1
#
_entry.id   AF-A0A8H9WK60-F1
#
_cell.length_a   1.000
_cell.length_b   1.000
_cell.length_c   1.000
_cell.angle_alpha   90.00
_cell.angle_beta   90.00
_cell.angle_gamma   90.00
#
_symmetry.space_group_name_H-M   'P 1'
#
loop_
_entity.id
_entity.type
_entity.pdbx_description
1 polymer ?
#
loop_
_entity_poly.entity_id
_entity_poly.type
_entity_poly.pdbx_seq_one_letter_code
_entity_poly.pdbx_strand_id
1 'polypeptide(L)'
;MDNCRKAKGLPQAVAFPKDITEVQILAISPTLVTTRKSENWDSWFDQPGVSEEFMSNRDQAPAQPADAQTQSIQHCSFHKPK
;
A
#
# COMPACT_ATOMS: atom_id res chain seq x y z
N MET A 1 32.45 -7.76 23.18
CA MET A 1 32.10 -8.02 21.77
C MET A 1 31.21 -6.88 21.34
N ASP A 2 31.83 -5.84 20.78
CA ASP A 2 31.12 -4.58 20.55
C ASP A 2 30.41 -4.63 19.20
N ASN A 3 29.11 -4.37 19.22
CA ASN A 3 28.31 -4.21 18.02
C ASN A 3 28.69 -2.88 17.34
N CYS A 4 29.55 -2.92 16.33
CA CYS A 4 29.97 -1.75 15.55
C CYS A 4 28.93 -1.28 14.50
N ARG A 5 27.63 -1.37 14.79
CA ARG A 5 26.58 -0.83 13.91
C ARG A 5 26.47 0.69 14.06
N LYS A 6 26.33 1.39 12.93
CA LYS A 6 26.00 2.82 12.87
C LYS A 6 24.53 2.97 12.47
N ALA A 7 23.80 3.84 13.15
CA ALA A 7 22.40 4.13 12.87
C ALA A 7 22.20 5.63 12.69
N LYS A 8 21.34 6.02 11.75
CA LYS A 8 20.95 7.40 11.54
C LYS A 8 19.44 7.51 11.73
N GLY A 9 19.02 8.41 12.61
CA GLY A 9 17.60 8.71 12.79
C GLY A 9 17.01 9.34 11.53
N LEU A 10 15.78 8.96 11.19
CA LEU A 10 15.00 9.62 10.15
C LEU A 10 14.20 10.78 10.77
N PRO A 11 14.14 11.95 10.12
CA PRO A 11 13.19 13.00 10.50
C PRO A 11 11.75 12.47 10.46
N GLN A 12 10.90 12.99 11.36
CA GLN A 12 9.50 12.55 11.47
C GLN A 12 8.72 12.64 10.15
N ALA A 13 8.98 13.67 9.33
CA ALA A 13 8.30 13.89 8.05
C ALA A 13 8.59 12.80 6.99
N VAL A 14 9.66 12.02 7.17
CA VAL A 14 10.07 10.93 6.27
C VAL A 14 10.23 9.60 7.02
N ALA A 15 9.65 9.51 8.22
CA ALA A 15 9.67 8.28 8.99
C ALA A 15 8.83 7.21 8.31
N PHE A 16 9.34 5.99 8.29
CA PHE A 16 8.53 4.85 7.86
C PHE A 16 7.38 4.61 8.85
N PRO A 17 6.21 4.19 8.35
CA PRO A 17 5.15 3.61 9.18
C PRO A 17 5.64 2.47 10.09
N LYS A 18 4.96 2.24 11.21
CA LYS A 18 5.37 1.26 12.23
C LYS A 18 5.35 -0.20 11.76
N ASP A 19 4.57 -0.51 10.73
CA ASP A 19 4.50 -1.83 10.09
C ASP A 19 5.75 -2.16 9.25
N ILE A 20 6.58 -1.17 8.92
CA ILE A 20 7.81 -1.37 8.17
C ILE A 20 8.98 -1.58 9.14
N THR A 21 9.37 -2.83 9.33
CA THR A 21 10.50 -3.22 10.19
C THR A 21 11.79 -3.47 9.41
N GLU A 22 11.69 -3.73 8.10
CA GLU A 22 12.81 -4.03 7.23
C GLU A 22 12.89 -3.08 6.03
N VAL A 23 14.11 -2.63 5.74
CA VAL A 23 14.41 -1.72 4.64
C VAL A 23 15.57 -2.24 3.82
N GLN A 24 15.55 -1.92 2.52
CA GLN A 24 16.72 -2.08 1.67
C GLN A 24 17.45 -0.75 1.55
N ILE A 25 18.79 -0.79 1.62
CA ILE A 25 19.65 0.37 1.41
C ILE A 25 20.40 0.17 0.10
N LEU A 26 20.18 1.08 -0.85
CA LEU A 26 20.88 1.13 -2.13
C LEU A 26 21.88 2.28 -2.08
N ALA A 27 23.17 1.98 -2.24
CA ALA A 27 24.23 2.99 -2.28
C ALA A 27 24.43 3.51 -3.71
N ILE A 28 24.11 4.77 -3.94
CA ILE A 28 24.32 5.48 -5.21
C ILE A 28 25.18 6.70 -4.89
N SER A 29 26.50 6.52 -4.96
CA SER A 29 27.50 7.49 -4.48
C SER A 29 27.17 8.94 -4.86
N PRO A 30 27.16 9.90 -3.91
CA PRO A 30 27.41 9.79 -2.46
C PRO A 30 26.13 9.54 -1.61
N THR A 31 25.01 9.21 -2.26
CA THR A 31 23.67 9.10 -1.67
C THR A 31 23.34 7.66 -1.25
N LEU A 32 22.52 7.53 -0.20
CA LEU A 32 21.88 6.28 0.16
C LEU A 32 20.38 6.41 -0.08
N VAL A 33 19.81 5.49 -0.86
CA VAL A 33 18.37 5.38 -1.08
C VAL A 33 17.83 4.28 -0.18
N THR A 34 16.94 4.64 0.73
CA THR A 34 16.30 3.70 1.65
C THR A 34 14.86 3.49 1.21
N THR A 35 14.48 2.26 0.93
CA THR A 35 13.11 1.88 0.58
C THR A 35 12.61 0.78 1.52
N ARG A 36 11.29 0.62 1.64
CA ARG A 36 10.72 -0.59 2.24
C ARG A 36 11.36 -1.79 1.55
N LYS A 37 11.75 -2.81 2.30
CA LYS A 37 12.20 -4.06 1.69
C LYS A 37 11.08 -4.56 0.77
N SER A 38 11.32 -4.49 -0.54
CA SER A 38 10.43 -5.08 -1.52
C SER A 38 10.72 -6.56 -1.57
N GLU A 39 9.68 -7.36 -1.44
CA GLU A 39 9.73 -8.72 -1.94
C GLU A 39 9.79 -8.62 -3.47
N ASN A 40 10.76 -9.29 -4.09
CA ASN A 40 10.81 -9.30 -5.54
C ASN A 40 9.67 -10.19 -6.06
N TRP A 41 9.17 -9.86 -7.24
CA TRP A 41 8.09 -10.63 -7.85
C TRP A 41 8.50 -12.08 -8.04
N ASP A 42 9.76 -12.32 -8.44
CA ASP A 42 10.30 -13.67 -8.62
C ASP A 42 10.15 -14.54 -7.35
N SER A 43 10.63 -14.07 -6.20
CA SER A 43 10.52 -14.81 -4.92
C SER A 43 9.09 -14.95 -4.44
N TRP A 44 8.22 -13.98 -4.75
CA TRP A 44 6.79 -14.07 -4.42
C TRP A 44 6.10 -15.16 -5.25
N PHE A 45 6.40 -15.23 -6.55
CA PHE A 45 5.87 -16.26 -7.45
C PHE A 45 6.46 -17.65 -7.18
N ASP A 46 7.68 -17.72 -6.64
CA ASP A 46 8.30 -18.98 -6.21
C ASP A 46 7.72 -19.54 -4.91
N GLN A 47 6.85 -18.79 -4.20
CA GLN A 47 6.19 -19.30 -3.01
C GLN A 47 5.13 -20.35 -3.33
N PRO A 48 4.79 -21.25 -2.37
CA PRO A 48 3.67 -22.16 -2.53
C PRO A 48 2.39 -21.43 -2.93
N GLY A 49 1.68 -21.98 -3.91
CA GLY A 49 0.41 -21.46 -4.37
C GLY A 49 -0.67 -21.48 -3.29
N VAL A 50 -1.80 -20.86 -3.61
CA VAL A 50 -3.00 -20.89 -2.77
C VAL A 50 -3.66 -22.28 -2.77
N SER A 51 -4.52 -22.55 -1.79
CA SER A 51 -5.29 -23.81 -1.73
C SER A 51 -6.22 -23.96 -2.93
N GLU A 52 -6.58 -25.20 -3.28
CA GLU A 52 -7.52 -25.50 -4.38
C GLU A 52 -8.87 -24.78 -4.22
N GLU A 53 -9.32 -24.59 -2.98
CA GLU A 53 -10.58 -23.89 -2.68
C GLU A 53 -10.47 -22.36 -2.64
N PHE A 54 -9.27 -21.81 -2.87
CA PHE A 54 -9.06 -20.37 -2.79
C PHE A 54 -9.78 -19.67 -3.93
N MET A 55 -10.75 -18.82 -3.58
CA MET A 55 -11.59 -18.08 -4.53
C MET A 55 -12.45 -18.97 -5.45
N SER A 56 -12.86 -20.17 -5.01
CA SER A 56 -13.84 -21.02 -5.73
C SER A 56 -15.15 -20.28 -6.07
N ASN A 57 -15.53 -19.28 -5.26
CA ASN A 57 -16.55 -18.30 -5.60
C ASN A 57 -16.10 -16.90 -5.16
N ARG A 58 -16.31 -15.90 -6.02
CA ARG A 58 -16.07 -14.49 -5.70
C ARG A 58 -17.42 -13.79 -5.71
N ASP A 59 -17.96 -13.53 -4.52
CA ASP A 59 -19.22 -12.81 -4.32
C ASP A 59 -19.05 -11.31 -4.60
N GLN A 60 -18.84 -10.99 -5.88
CA GLN A 60 -18.72 -9.63 -6.35
C GLN A 60 -20.11 -9.08 -6.64
N ALA A 61 -20.41 -7.91 -6.07
CA ALA A 61 -21.67 -7.24 -6.33
C ALA A 61 -21.90 -7.06 -7.85
N PRO A 62 -23.17 -7.14 -8.31
CA PRO A 62 -23.49 -6.89 -9.70
C PRO A 62 -23.03 -5.49 -10.10
N ALA A 63 -22.59 -5.35 -11.35
CA ALA A 63 -22.18 -4.07 -11.89
C ALA A 63 -23.31 -3.04 -11.67
N GLN A 64 -22.97 -1.90 -11.08
CA GLN A 64 -23.95 -0.83 -10.90
C GLN A 64 -24.33 -0.29 -12.28
N PRO A 65 -25.64 -0.08 -12.54
CA PRO A 65 -26.07 0.50 -13.80
C PRO A 65 -25.62 1.97 -13.87
N ALA A 66 -25.32 2.45 -15.09
CA ALA A 66 -24.69 3.75 -15.32
C ALA A 66 -25.51 4.95 -14.80
N ASP A 67 -26.81 4.78 -14.61
CA ASP A 67 -27.76 5.79 -14.13
C ASP A 67 -27.83 5.92 -12.59
N ALA A 68 -27.25 4.98 -11.84
CA ALA A 68 -27.27 5.00 -10.38
C ALA A 68 -26.49 6.20 -9.79
N GLN A 69 -25.52 6.77 -10.52
CA GLN A 69 -24.79 7.97 -10.08
C GLN A 69 -25.58 9.27 -10.28
N THR A 70 -26.59 9.28 -11.14
CA THR A 70 -27.38 10.48 -11.44
C THR A 70 -28.32 10.87 -10.29
N GLN A 71 -28.71 9.90 -9.45
CA GLN A 71 -29.63 10.16 -8.33
C GLN A 71 -28.97 10.83 -7.13
N SER A 72 -27.65 10.71 -6.94
CA SER A 72 -26.95 11.38 -5.83
C SER A 72 -26.86 12.90 -6.03
N ILE A 73 -26.92 13.39 -7.27
CA ILE A 73 -26.86 14.83 -7.57
C ILE A 73 -28.21 15.52 -7.31
N GLN A 74 -29.32 14.78 -7.31
CA GLN A 74 -30.65 15.35 -7.01
C GLN A 74 -30.88 15.65 -5.52
N HIS A 75 -30.11 15.05 -4.60
CA HIS A 75 -30.27 15.30 -3.15
C HIS A 75 -29.44 16.48 -2.62
N CYS A 76 -28.56 17.08 -3.43
CA CYS A 76 -27.95 18.37 -3.10
C CYS A 76 -28.96 19.50 -3.37
N SER A 77 -30.01 19.59 -2.55
CA SER A 77 -30.90 20.75 -2.53
C SER A 77 -30.08 21.99 -2.18
N PHE A 78 -29.93 22.90 -3.14
CA PHE A 78 -29.40 24.25 -2.93
C PHE A 78 -30.25 24.97 -1.89
N HIS A 79 -29.77 25.07 -0.65
CA HIS A 79 -30.37 25.95 0.35
C HIS A 79 -30.05 27.39 -0.03
N LYS A 80 -31.05 28.11 -0.55
CA LYS A 80 -30.91 29.54 -0.86
C LYS A 80 -31.15 30.35 0.42
N PRO A 81 -30.15 31.06 0.97
CA PRO A 81 -30.37 31.90 2.15
C PRO A 81 -31.29 33.07 1.79
N LYS A 82 -32.09 33.50 2.78
CA LYS A 82 -32.98 34.66 2.71
C LYS A 82 -32.21 35.97 2.56
#